data_AF-A0AAQ3THZ2-F1
#
_entry.id   AF-A0AAQ3THZ2-F1
#
_cell.length_a   1.000
_cell.length_b   1.000
_cell.length_c   1.000
_cell.angle_alpha   90.00
_cell.angle_beta   90.00
_cell.angle_gamma   90.00
#
_symmetry.space_group_name_H-M   'P 1'
#
loop_
_entity.id
_entity.type
_entity.pdbx_description
1 polymer ?
#
loop_
_entity_poly.entity_id
_entity_poly.type
_entity_poly.pdbx_seq_one_letter_code
_entity_poly.pdbx_strand_id
1 'polypeptide(L)'
;MALSAARRLSTTSSSSSSAAAAAAEPPPNLSALFRSPKPQPPRQGSAREAPRQGPRPKPRRPWEEAGALLRRLHQGGYLRGPDSSSSDPHVVKAAAERFGHDHQHVAKWLSGSDLKKVALFGCPTDERRTVFASKRLRAFFNIKEDKICSSCKLRSSCKFVNQEVATYNKVILSDTMRIIALFVLDAFPQQLQVTAELKASVCKLLKDTINLSI
;
A
#
# COMPACT_ATOMS: atom_id res chain seq x y z
N MET A 1 -25.36 -41.06 35.27
CA MET A 1 -26.28 -42.04 34.62
C MET A 1 -26.79 -41.35 33.36
N ALA A 2 -26.47 -41.85 32.16
CA ALA A 2 -27.12 -42.98 31.45
C ALA A 2 -28.50 -42.58 30.86
N LEU A 3 -28.90 -42.95 29.64
CA LEU A 3 -28.21 -43.72 28.58
C LEU A 3 -28.84 -43.42 27.19
N SER A 4 -28.32 -44.07 26.15
CA SER A 4 -28.60 -43.89 24.71
C SER A 4 -30.06 -44.05 24.25
N ALA A 5 -30.37 -43.47 23.07
CA ALA A 5 -31.40 -43.98 22.16
C ALA A 5 -30.95 -43.81 20.70
N ALA A 6 -31.22 -44.81 19.84
CA ALA A 6 -30.83 -44.79 18.42
C ALA A 6 -31.92 -45.39 17.52
N ARG A 7 -32.10 -44.80 16.32
CA ARG A 7 -32.93 -45.26 15.20
C ARG A 7 -32.46 -44.55 13.92
N ARG A 8 -32.58 -45.09 12.70
CA ARG A 8 -32.54 -46.48 12.18
C ARG A 8 -32.47 -46.32 10.65
N LEU A 9 -31.75 -47.19 9.94
CA LEU A 9 -31.71 -47.16 8.46
C LEU A 9 -33.06 -47.60 7.86
N SER A 10 -33.37 -47.14 6.65
CA SER A 10 -34.25 -47.84 5.71
C SER A 10 -33.94 -47.41 4.27
N THR A 11 -33.77 -48.38 3.39
CA THR A 11 -33.52 -48.23 1.95
C THR A 11 -34.76 -48.63 1.14
N THR A 12 -35.03 -47.93 0.04
CA THR A 12 -35.87 -48.44 -1.06
C THR A 12 -35.31 -47.97 -2.40
N SER A 13 -35.64 -48.69 -3.47
CA SER A 13 -35.11 -48.53 -4.83
C SER A 13 -36.27 -48.44 -5.85
N SER A 14 -36.01 -47.93 -7.05
CA SER A 14 -36.36 -48.57 -8.36
C SER A 14 -36.36 -47.61 -9.58
N SER A 15 -36.09 -48.22 -10.74
CA SER A 15 -36.08 -47.76 -12.15
C SER A 15 -37.47 -47.56 -12.78
N SER A 16 -37.67 -46.98 -14.00
CA SER A 16 -36.83 -46.10 -14.87
C SER A 16 -37.68 -45.11 -15.74
N SER A 17 -37.88 -45.09 -17.08
CA SER A 17 -37.54 -45.96 -18.24
C SER A 17 -37.69 -45.24 -19.62
N SER A 18 -36.72 -45.37 -20.55
CA SER A 18 -36.83 -45.25 -22.05
C SER A 18 -37.18 -43.88 -22.71
N ALA A 19 -36.94 -43.60 -24.01
CA ALA A 19 -36.52 -44.43 -25.17
C ALA A 19 -35.72 -43.68 -26.28
N ALA A 20 -34.90 -44.44 -27.08
CA ALA A 20 -34.57 -44.37 -28.54
C ALA A 20 -34.29 -43.02 -29.28
N ALA A 21 -33.52 -42.89 -30.38
CA ALA A 21 -32.75 -43.76 -31.33
C ALA A 21 -31.90 -42.83 -32.27
N ALA A 22 -31.04 -43.23 -33.24
CA ALA A 22 -30.19 -44.40 -33.54
C ALA A 22 -29.33 -44.13 -34.83
N ALA A 23 -28.31 -44.98 -35.13
CA ALA A 23 -27.52 -45.10 -36.39
C ALA A 23 -26.58 -43.91 -36.81
N ALA A 24 -25.55 -44.06 -37.68
CA ALA A 24 -24.58 -45.15 -37.98
C ALA A 24 -23.44 -44.65 -38.94
N GLU A 25 -22.27 -45.33 -38.97
CA GLU A 25 -21.17 -45.22 -39.97
C GLU A 25 -20.43 -43.84 -40.13
N PRO A 26 -19.40 -43.71 -41.00
CA PRO A 26 -18.01 -44.19 -40.78
C PRO A 26 -16.93 -43.07 -40.91
N PRO A 27 -15.63 -43.29 -40.59
CA PRO A 27 -14.63 -42.21 -40.51
C PRO A 27 -14.09 -41.69 -41.87
N PRO A 28 -13.99 -40.36 -42.08
CA PRO A 28 -13.51 -39.78 -43.34
C PRO A 28 -11.97 -39.69 -43.46
N ASN A 29 -11.44 -40.60 -44.28
CA ASN A 29 -10.24 -40.50 -45.14
C ASN A 29 -9.26 -39.29 -44.97
N LEU A 30 -7.99 -39.58 -44.66
CA LEU A 30 -6.90 -38.60 -44.43
C LEU A 30 -6.23 -38.01 -45.70
N SER A 31 -6.79 -38.20 -46.89
CA SER A 31 -6.13 -37.88 -48.17
C SER A 31 -6.52 -36.53 -48.80
N ALA A 32 -6.73 -35.47 -48.01
CA ALA A 32 -7.09 -34.13 -48.49
C ALA A 32 -6.00 -33.05 -48.24
N LEU A 33 -4.77 -33.45 -47.93
CA LEU A 33 -3.70 -32.60 -47.40
C LEU A 33 -3.11 -31.54 -48.35
N PHE A 34 -3.43 -31.54 -49.64
CA PHE A 34 -2.84 -30.62 -50.63
C PHE A 34 -3.90 -29.84 -51.42
N ARG A 35 -4.35 -28.72 -50.87
CA ARG A 35 -5.06 -27.67 -51.62
C ARG A 35 -4.69 -26.28 -51.10
N SER A 36 -3.56 -25.76 -51.58
CA SER A 36 -2.95 -24.51 -51.12
C SER A 36 -3.91 -23.30 -51.25
N PRO A 37 -4.25 -22.61 -50.15
CA PRO A 37 -5.01 -21.37 -50.22
C PRO A 37 -4.23 -20.26 -50.91
N LYS A 38 -4.92 -19.48 -51.77
CA LYS A 38 -4.34 -18.33 -52.48
C LYS A 38 -3.95 -17.23 -51.47
N PRO A 39 -2.84 -16.49 -51.65
CA PRO A 39 -2.39 -15.50 -50.67
C PRO A 39 -3.46 -14.44 -50.40
N GLN A 40 -3.81 -14.26 -49.12
CA GLN A 40 -4.60 -13.10 -48.68
C GLN A 40 -3.68 -11.89 -48.51
N PRO A 41 -4.12 -10.67 -48.89
CA PRO A 41 -3.43 -9.46 -48.50
C PRO A 41 -3.46 -9.31 -46.96
N PRO A 42 -2.46 -8.64 -46.35
CA PRO A 42 -2.39 -8.52 -44.90
C PRO A 42 -3.64 -7.81 -44.35
N ARG A 43 -4.36 -8.49 -43.45
CA ARG A 43 -5.40 -7.83 -42.64
C ARG A 43 -4.76 -6.66 -41.91
N GLN A 44 -5.38 -5.49 -42.02
CA GLN A 44 -5.00 -4.31 -41.23
C GLN A 44 -5.13 -4.65 -39.74
N GLY A 45 -3.99 -4.88 -39.08
CA GLY A 45 -3.96 -5.01 -37.63
C GLY A 45 -4.36 -3.67 -37.03
N SER A 46 -5.53 -3.62 -36.39
CA SER A 46 -5.94 -2.46 -35.61
C SER A 46 -4.80 -2.07 -34.68
N ALA A 47 -4.28 -0.85 -34.83
CA ALA A 47 -3.05 -0.44 -34.16
C ALA A 47 -3.21 -0.67 -32.66
N ARG A 48 -2.36 -1.55 -32.09
CA ARG A 48 -2.32 -1.80 -30.66
C ARG A 48 -1.67 -0.59 -30.00
N GLU A 49 -2.44 0.48 -29.84
CA GLU A 49 -1.96 1.78 -29.41
C GLU A 49 -1.16 1.61 -28.12
N ALA A 50 0.15 1.83 -28.22
CA ALA A 50 1.04 1.70 -27.09
C ALA A 50 0.58 2.69 -26.00
N PRO A 51 0.42 2.27 -24.73
CA PRO A 51 -0.06 3.15 -23.67
C PRO A 51 0.76 4.44 -23.66
N ARG A 52 0.11 5.57 -24.01
CA ARG A 52 0.78 6.85 -24.23
C ARG A 52 1.58 7.18 -22.97
N GLN A 53 2.91 7.11 -23.07
CA GLN A 53 3.78 7.33 -21.92
C GLN A 53 3.57 8.78 -21.47
N GLY A 54 2.93 8.93 -20.31
CA GLY A 54 2.67 10.25 -19.75
C GLY A 54 3.96 11.02 -19.49
N PRO A 55 3.89 12.34 -19.27
CA PRO A 55 5.06 13.18 -19.01
C PRO A 55 5.97 12.54 -17.96
N ARG A 56 7.26 12.41 -18.29
CA ARG A 56 8.26 11.79 -17.40
C ARG A 56 8.12 12.39 -15.99
N PRO A 57 7.99 11.57 -14.93
CA PRO A 57 7.82 12.10 -13.57
C PRO A 57 8.91 13.10 -13.24
N LYS A 58 8.52 14.30 -12.78
CA LYS A 58 9.48 15.32 -12.33
C LYS A 58 10.46 14.69 -11.32
N PRO A 59 11.78 14.96 -11.42
CA PRO A 59 12.75 14.46 -10.45
C PRO A 59 12.32 14.85 -9.04
N ARG A 60 12.20 13.84 -8.16
CA ARG A 60 11.89 14.05 -6.75
C ARG A 60 12.98 14.90 -6.12
N ARG A 61 12.59 15.90 -5.32
CA ARG A 61 13.53 16.77 -4.61
C ARG A 61 13.24 16.68 -3.12
N PRO A 62 14.03 15.90 -2.36
CA PRO A 62 13.98 15.92 -0.90
C PRO A 62 14.05 17.35 -0.38
N TRP A 63 13.33 17.61 0.70
CA TRP A 63 13.32 18.91 1.36
C TRP A 63 14.67 19.14 2.06
N GLU A 64 15.00 20.40 2.36
CA GLU A 64 16.28 20.79 2.97
C GLU A 64 16.55 20.05 4.30
N GLU A 65 15.48 19.74 5.04
CA GLU A 65 15.50 19.02 6.31
C GLU A 65 15.81 17.52 6.17
N ALA A 66 15.68 16.94 4.96
CA ALA A 66 16.06 15.54 4.71
C ALA A 66 17.54 15.28 5.00
N GLY A 67 18.41 16.27 4.74
CA GLY A 67 19.83 16.20 5.10
C GLY A 67 20.06 16.13 6.62
N ALA A 68 19.19 16.74 7.43
CA ALA A 68 19.26 16.64 8.89
C ALA A 68 18.82 15.26 9.39
N LEU A 69 17.73 14.71 8.85
CA LEU A 69 17.30 13.33 9.12
C LEU A 69 18.39 12.32 8.77
N LEU A 70 18.95 12.42 7.55
CA LEU A 70 20.02 11.52 7.10
C LEU A 70 21.24 11.60 8.03
N ARG A 71 21.71 12.79 8.41
CA ARG A 71 22.83 12.93 9.36
C ARG A 71 22.54 12.28 10.71
N ARG A 72 21.37 12.53 11.33
CA ARG A 72 21.03 11.93 12.64
C ARG A 72 20.91 10.41 12.57
N LEU A 73 20.43 9.85 11.45
CA LEU A 73 20.33 8.41 11.22
C LEU A 73 21.71 7.74 11.06
N HIS A 74 22.66 8.36 10.34
CA HIS A 74 24.05 7.86 10.27
C HIS A 74 24.74 7.95 11.63
N GLN A 75 24.60 9.08 12.34
CA GLN A 75 25.16 9.27 13.70
C GLN A 75 24.65 8.24 14.72
N GLY A 76 23.40 7.79 14.57
CA GLY A 76 22.82 6.73 15.40
C GLY A 76 23.03 5.30 14.89
N GLY A 77 23.83 5.08 13.84
CA GLY A 77 24.06 3.74 13.27
C GLY A 77 22.86 3.12 12.53
N TYR A 78 21.78 3.88 12.30
CA TYR A 78 20.57 3.40 11.62
C TYR A 78 20.76 3.23 10.11
N LEU A 79 21.74 3.93 9.53
CA LEU A 79 22.18 3.82 8.14
C LEU A 79 23.67 3.40 8.12
N ARG A 80 24.07 2.65 7.09
CA ARG A 80 25.48 2.34 6.83
C ARG A 80 26.17 3.54 6.17
N GLY A 81 27.50 3.52 6.07
CA GLY A 81 28.35 4.69 5.81
C GLY A 81 28.00 5.55 4.59
N PRO A 82 28.50 6.80 4.55
CA PRO A 82 28.21 7.80 3.51
C PRO A 82 28.81 7.46 2.13
N ASP A 83 29.63 6.43 2.06
CA ASP A 83 30.15 5.76 0.86
C ASP A 83 29.10 4.86 0.19
N SER A 84 28.12 4.36 0.95
CA SER A 84 26.98 3.63 0.40
C SER A 84 25.96 4.59 -0.23
N SER A 85 25.37 4.19 -1.37
CA SER A 85 24.37 4.97 -2.12
C SER A 85 22.98 4.98 -1.44
N SER A 86 22.94 5.27 -0.14
CA SER A 86 21.84 5.02 0.80
C SER A 86 20.66 6.00 0.70
N SER A 87 20.56 6.77 -0.39
CA SER A 87 19.43 7.69 -0.67
C SER A 87 18.13 6.98 -1.10
N ASP A 88 18.10 5.64 -1.11
CA ASP A 88 16.87 4.88 -1.37
C ASP A 88 15.79 5.17 -0.31
N PRO A 89 14.58 5.63 -0.70
CA PRO A 89 13.56 6.00 0.28
C PRO A 89 13.03 4.83 1.12
N HIS A 90 13.14 3.58 0.68
CA HIS A 90 12.73 2.43 1.49
C HIS A 90 13.75 2.13 2.60
N VAL A 91 15.05 2.23 2.30
CA VAL A 91 16.13 2.14 3.30
C VAL A 91 15.98 3.24 4.35
N VAL A 92 15.79 4.50 3.93
CA VAL A 92 15.65 5.64 4.86
C VAL A 92 14.34 5.58 5.65
N LYS A 93 13.21 5.16 5.06
CA LYS A 93 11.96 4.88 5.80
C LYS A 93 12.19 3.85 6.90
N ALA A 94 12.85 2.73 6.60
CA ALA A 94 13.09 1.67 7.57
C ALA A 94 14.09 2.07 8.67
N ALA A 95 15.07 2.93 8.35
CA ALA A 95 15.96 3.54 9.33
C ALA A 95 15.21 4.51 10.26
N ALA A 96 14.32 5.34 9.71
CA ALA A 96 13.47 6.25 10.48
C ALA A 96 12.44 5.51 11.36
N GLU A 97 11.89 4.36 10.91
CA GLU A 97 11.08 3.46 11.74
C GLU A 97 11.84 3.00 12.99
N ARG A 98 13.06 2.45 12.82
CA ARG A 98 13.91 2.01 13.94
C ARG A 98 14.27 3.16 14.88
N PHE A 99 14.73 4.28 14.35
CA PHE A 99 15.03 5.48 15.14
C PHE A 99 13.82 5.96 15.96
N GLY A 100 12.61 5.93 15.39
CA GLY A 100 11.39 6.27 16.10
C GLY A 100 10.95 5.20 17.12
N HIS A 101 11.28 3.93 16.92
CA HIS A 101 11.06 2.88 17.92
C HIS A 101 11.96 3.11 19.15
N ASP A 102 13.26 3.31 18.93
CA ASP A 102 14.25 3.36 20.00
C ASP A 102 14.15 4.67 20.82
N HIS A 103 13.79 5.79 20.18
CA HIS A 103 13.54 7.07 20.85
C HIS A 103 12.05 7.30 21.20
N GLN A 104 11.23 6.25 21.32
CA GLN A 104 9.78 6.33 21.60
C GLN A 104 9.41 7.16 22.85
N HIS A 105 10.35 7.41 23.77
CA HIS A 105 10.18 8.32 24.90
C HIS A 105 9.97 9.80 24.48
N VAL A 106 10.45 10.21 23.30
CA VAL A 106 10.32 11.56 22.73
C VAL A 106 8.89 11.90 22.32
N ALA A 107 8.09 10.90 21.96
CA ALA A 107 6.71 11.08 21.45
C ALA A 107 5.81 11.98 22.31
N LYS A 108 6.00 11.98 23.64
CA LYS A 108 5.20 12.75 24.59
C LYS A 108 5.49 14.26 24.57
N TRP A 109 6.63 14.66 24.01
CA TRP A 109 7.09 16.05 23.93
C TRP A 109 6.78 16.71 22.58
N LEU A 110 6.37 15.94 21.58
CA LEU A 110 6.09 16.45 20.23
C LEU A 110 4.78 17.26 20.19
N SER A 111 4.77 18.30 19.35
CA SER A 111 3.63 19.22 19.26
C SER A 111 2.37 18.53 18.74
N GLY A 112 1.41 18.30 19.63
CA GLY A 112 0.15 17.60 19.31
C GLY A 112 -0.70 18.26 18.22
N SER A 113 -0.64 19.59 18.08
CA SER A 113 -1.32 20.33 17.00
C SER A 113 -0.67 20.07 15.64
N ASP A 114 0.66 20.00 15.57
CA ASP A 114 1.39 19.68 14.34
C ASP A 114 1.24 18.20 13.95
N LEU A 115 1.29 17.28 14.93
CA LEU A 115 0.95 15.87 14.73
C LEU A 115 -0.48 15.70 14.20
N LYS A 116 -1.44 16.50 14.69
CA LYS A 116 -2.83 16.46 14.22
C LYS A 116 -2.99 16.93 12.77
N LYS A 117 -2.22 17.94 12.32
CA LYS A 117 -2.16 18.33 10.90
C LYS A 117 -1.65 17.19 10.02
N VAL A 118 -0.58 16.51 10.44
CA VAL A 118 -0.04 15.32 9.75
C VAL A 118 -1.08 14.19 9.69
N ALA A 119 -1.84 13.96 10.77
CA ALA A 119 -2.91 12.97 10.81
C ALA A 119 -4.05 13.29 9.81
N LEU A 120 -4.46 14.57 9.74
CA LEU A 120 -5.56 15.06 8.90
C LEU A 120 -5.27 15.00 7.39
N PHE A 121 -4.01 15.01 6.96
CA PHE A 121 -3.64 14.91 5.54
C PHE A 121 -4.06 13.59 4.87
N GLY A 122 -4.21 12.51 5.64
CA GLY A 122 -4.56 11.19 5.11
C GLY A 122 -3.38 10.22 5.07
N CYS A 123 -3.23 9.48 3.98
CA CYS A 123 -2.17 8.48 3.81
C CYS A 123 -1.23 8.93 2.68
N PRO A 124 0.08 9.14 2.94
CA PRO A 124 1.01 9.60 1.91
C PRO A 124 1.38 8.51 0.88
N THR A 125 1.13 7.23 1.17
CA THR A 125 1.22 6.11 0.22
C THR A 125 0.11 5.09 0.50
N ASP A 126 -0.20 4.23 -0.45
CA ASP A 126 -1.04 3.03 -0.30
C ASP A 126 -0.29 1.81 0.29
N GLU A 127 1.05 1.86 0.37
CA GLU A 127 1.90 0.87 1.04
C GLU A 127 1.37 0.52 2.46
N ARG A 128 1.04 -0.76 2.70
CA ARG A 128 0.30 -1.23 3.90
C ARG A 128 0.85 -0.70 5.22
N ARG A 129 2.18 -0.72 5.43
CA ARG A 129 2.82 -0.20 6.65
C ARG A 129 2.52 1.29 6.85
N THR A 130 2.65 2.09 5.80
CA THR A 130 2.35 3.53 5.83
C THR A 130 0.88 3.80 6.11
N VAL A 131 -0.02 3.09 5.41
CA VAL A 131 -1.47 3.28 5.60
C VAL A 131 -1.85 2.98 7.05
N PHE A 132 -1.35 1.86 7.62
CA PHE A 132 -1.63 1.50 9.00
C PHE A 132 -1.00 2.49 10.01
N ALA A 133 0.20 3.00 9.74
CA ALA A 133 0.82 4.06 10.54
C ALA A 133 -0.03 5.35 10.56
N SER A 134 -0.47 5.84 9.38
CA SER A 134 -1.31 7.03 9.27
C SER A 134 -2.68 6.84 9.92
N LYS A 135 -3.25 5.62 9.85
CA LYS A 135 -4.49 5.24 10.54
C LYS A 135 -4.32 5.26 12.07
N ARG A 136 -3.24 4.69 12.61
CA ARG A 136 -2.96 4.72 14.06
C ARG A 136 -2.75 6.14 14.58
N LEU A 137 -2.06 6.99 13.82
CA LEU A 137 -1.89 8.41 14.17
C LEU A 137 -3.24 9.15 14.20
N ARG A 138 -4.18 8.85 13.29
CA ARG A 138 -5.55 9.40 13.34
C ARG A 138 -6.38 8.87 14.49
N ALA A 139 -6.30 7.58 14.78
CA ALA A 139 -6.99 6.95 15.90
C ALA A 139 -6.58 7.58 17.25
N PHE A 140 -5.29 7.88 17.44
CA PHE A 140 -4.80 8.61 18.63
C PHE A 140 -5.49 9.99 18.82
N PHE A 141 -5.85 10.67 17.73
CA PHE A 141 -6.58 11.95 17.78
C PHE A 141 -8.12 11.80 17.74
N ASN A 142 -8.65 10.58 17.84
CA ASN A 142 -10.08 10.26 17.66
C ASN A 142 -10.65 10.76 16.30
N ILE A 143 -9.80 10.84 15.27
CA ILE A 143 -10.21 11.22 13.91
C ILE A 143 -10.80 9.99 13.22
N LYS A 144 -12.11 10.03 12.92
CA LYS A 144 -12.79 8.93 12.23
C LYS A 144 -12.22 8.71 10.81
N GLU A 145 -12.02 7.45 10.45
CA GLU A 145 -11.40 7.06 9.18
C GLU A 145 -12.27 7.38 7.95
N ASP A 146 -13.59 7.37 8.06
CA ASP A 146 -14.54 7.68 7.00
C ASP A 146 -14.35 9.10 6.43
N LYS A 147 -14.18 10.09 7.32
CA LYS A 147 -14.01 11.51 6.94
C LYS A 147 -12.72 11.79 6.19
N ILE A 148 -11.67 11.02 6.46
CA ILE A 148 -10.36 11.19 5.82
C ILE A 148 -10.23 10.27 4.60
N CYS A 149 -10.72 9.03 4.67
CA CYS A 149 -10.73 8.11 3.53
C CYS A 149 -11.71 8.52 2.42
N SER A 150 -12.74 9.33 2.69
CA SER A 150 -13.64 9.88 1.67
C SER A 150 -12.98 10.97 0.82
N SER A 151 -12.14 11.80 1.43
CA SER A 151 -11.42 12.92 0.78
C SER A 151 -10.01 12.55 0.28
N CYS A 152 -9.45 11.43 0.74
CA CYS A 152 -8.11 10.96 0.36
C CYS A 152 -7.96 10.69 -1.15
N LYS A 153 -6.98 11.33 -1.80
CA LYS A 153 -6.69 11.17 -3.23
C LYS A 153 -6.30 9.74 -3.62
N LEU A 154 -5.76 8.94 -2.69
CA LEU A 154 -5.38 7.55 -2.92
C LEU A 154 -6.54 6.53 -2.70
N ARG A 155 -7.76 6.98 -2.39
CA ARG A 155 -8.93 6.11 -2.10
C ARG A 155 -9.17 5.04 -3.18
N SER A 156 -8.94 5.33 -4.44
CA SER A 156 -9.16 4.41 -5.57
C SER A 156 -8.11 3.30 -5.72
N SER A 157 -6.91 3.47 -5.15
CA SER A 157 -5.83 2.45 -5.16
C SER A 157 -5.66 1.73 -3.82
N CYS A 158 -6.08 2.37 -2.73
CA CYS A 158 -5.89 1.88 -1.37
C CYS A 158 -6.70 0.60 -1.11
N LYS A 159 -6.02 -0.48 -0.73
CA LYS A 159 -6.64 -1.76 -0.36
C LYS A 159 -7.24 -1.77 1.06
N PHE A 160 -7.22 -0.63 1.76
CA PHE A 160 -7.53 -0.50 3.19
C PHE A 160 -8.45 0.73 3.46
N VAL A 161 -9.28 1.11 2.48
CA VAL A 161 -10.27 2.20 2.60
C VAL A 161 -11.19 1.97 3.79
N ASN A 162 -11.40 3.00 4.61
CA ASN A 162 -12.21 3.00 5.83
C ASN A 162 -11.81 1.95 6.90
N GLN A 163 -10.86 1.04 6.64
CA GLN A 163 -10.47 -0.04 7.57
C GLN A 163 -9.93 0.51 8.89
N GLU A 164 -10.45 0.01 10.00
CA GLU A 164 -9.98 0.33 11.35
C GLU A 164 -8.67 -0.40 11.70
N VAL A 165 -7.96 0.10 12.70
CA VAL A 165 -6.68 -0.45 13.17
C VAL A 165 -6.65 -0.45 14.70
N ALA A 166 -5.79 -1.28 15.29
CA ALA A 166 -5.54 -1.27 16.73
C ALA A 166 -5.25 0.16 17.22
N THR A 167 -5.99 0.59 18.23
CA THR A 167 -5.89 1.91 18.84
C THR A 167 -4.87 1.90 19.98
N TYR A 168 -4.25 3.04 20.25
CA TYR A 168 -3.22 3.16 21.28
C TYR A 168 -3.35 4.51 22.00
N ASN A 169 -3.26 4.50 23.33
CA ASN A 169 -3.36 5.70 24.17
C ASN A 169 -2.07 6.56 24.15
N LYS A 170 -1.22 6.39 23.12
CA LYS A 170 0.04 7.12 22.91
C LYS A 170 0.38 7.22 21.42
N VAL A 171 1.08 8.29 21.05
CA VAL A 171 1.69 8.42 19.72
C VAL A 171 2.79 7.35 19.56
N ILE A 172 2.72 6.55 18.50
CA ILE A 172 3.78 5.61 18.12
C ILE A 172 4.80 6.37 17.29
N LEU A 173 6.02 6.58 17.82
CA LEU A 173 7.01 7.41 17.15
C LEU A 173 7.62 6.73 15.91
N SER A 174 7.73 5.40 15.88
CA SER A 174 8.07 4.65 14.65
C SER A 174 7.10 4.96 13.51
N ASP A 175 5.81 5.11 13.78
CA ASP A 175 4.79 5.43 12.76
C ASP A 175 4.94 6.89 12.30
N THR A 176 5.05 7.82 13.25
CA THR A 176 5.29 9.24 12.99
C THR A 176 6.55 9.45 12.15
N MET A 177 7.68 8.80 12.51
CA MET A 177 8.94 8.93 11.79
C MET A 177 8.89 8.29 10.39
N ARG A 178 8.16 7.18 10.21
CA ARG A 178 7.90 6.62 8.88
C ARG A 178 7.16 7.61 7.98
N ILE A 179 6.16 8.30 8.53
CA ILE A 179 5.35 9.30 7.81
C ILE A 179 6.18 10.55 7.50
N ILE A 180 6.93 11.08 8.48
CA ILE A 180 7.83 12.22 8.31
C ILE A 180 8.91 11.93 7.26
N ALA A 181 9.53 10.75 7.29
CA ALA A 181 10.54 10.34 6.30
C ALA A 181 9.97 10.37 4.87
N LEU A 182 8.76 9.86 4.65
CA LEU A 182 8.09 9.91 3.35
C LEU A 182 7.91 11.34 2.83
N PHE A 183 7.55 12.28 3.70
CA PHE A 183 7.38 13.68 3.33
C PHE A 183 8.71 14.36 2.98
N VAL A 184 9.71 14.31 3.88
CA VAL A 184 10.96 15.04 3.66
C VAL A 184 11.80 14.46 2.53
N LEU A 185 11.64 13.17 2.20
CA LEU A 185 12.28 12.55 1.03
C LEU A 185 11.52 12.82 -0.29
N ASP A 186 10.43 13.59 -0.27
CA ASP A 186 9.53 13.80 -1.41
C ASP A 186 9.10 12.46 -2.05
N ALA A 187 8.78 11.46 -1.23
CA ALA A 187 8.67 10.05 -1.62
C ALA A 187 7.22 9.53 -1.75
N PHE A 188 6.27 10.43 -2.04
CA PHE A 188 4.83 10.15 -2.15
C PHE A 188 4.28 10.42 -3.58
N PRO A 189 3.07 9.97 -3.94
CA PRO A 189 2.51 10.22 -5.28
C PRO A 189 2.26 11.71 -5.58
N GLN A 190 2.62 12.17 -6.78
CA GLN A 190 2.51 13.58 -7.20
C GLN A 190 1.06 14.14 -7.24
N GLN A 191 0.06 13.28 -7.08
CA GLN A 191 -1.36 13.64 -6.92
C GLN A 191 -1.68 14.25 -5.55
N LEU A 192 -0.76 14.12 -4.57
CA LEU A 192 -0.89 14.68 -3.24
C LEU A 192 -0.24 16.07 -3.17
N GLN A 193 -1.05 17.10 -2.94
CA GLN A 193 -0.57 18.47 -2.75
C GLN A 193 -0.30 18.70 -1.25
N VAL A 194 0.97 18.93 -0.89
CA VAL A 194 1.39 19.30 0.47
C VAL A 194 1.29 20.83 0.62
N THR A 195 0.54 21.30 1.61
CA THR A 195 0.42 22.74 1.91
C THR A 195 1.68 23.25 2.62
N ALA A 196 1.96 24.56 2.52
CA ALA A 196 3.08 25.18 3.23
C ALA A 196 2.99 24.98 4.75
N GLU A 197 1.78 25.06 5.31
CA GLU A 197 1.53 24.76 6.73
C GLU A 197 1.89 23.32 7.11
N LEU A 198 1.49 22.33 6.29
CA LEU A 198 1.82 20.93 6.54
C LEU A 198 3.32 20.68 6.41
N LYS A 199 3.99 21.28 5.41
CA LYS A 199 5.45 21.24 5.30
C LYS A 199 6.08 21.78 6.59
N ALA A 200 5.73 23.01 7.01
CA ALA A 200 6.28 23.62 8.21
C ALA A 200 6.08 22.74 9.47
N SER A 201 4.90 22.14 9.63
CA SER A 201 4.61 21.22 10.73
C SER A 201 5.42 19.93 10.69
N VAL A 202 5.61 19.31 9.51
CA VAL A 202 6.47 18.13 9.34
C VAL A 202 7.93 18.47 9.64
N CYS A 203 8.44 19.59 9.12
CA CYS A 203 9.81 20.05 9.32
C CYS A 203 10.09 20.37 10.80
N LYS A 204 9.14 21.01 11.48
CA LYS A 204 9.19 21.24 12.93
C LYS A 204 9.20 19.93 13.70
N LEU A 205 8.26 19.01 13.44
CA LEU A 205 8.21 17.71 14.13
C LEU A 205 9.51 16.91 13.94
N LEU A 206 10.12 16.96 12.75
CA LEU A 206 11.42 16.35 12.50
C LEU A 206 12.52 16.99 13.35
N LYS A 207 12.60 18.33 13.36
CA LYS A 207 13.58 19.08 14.17
C LYS A 207 13.41 18.81 15.67
N ASP A 208 12.18 18.87 16.17
CA ASP A 208 11.84 18.58 17.56
C ASP A 208 12.23 17.13 17.91
N THR A 209 11.92 16.16 17.06
CA THR A 209 12.31 14.75 17.30
C THR A 209 13.83 14.57 17.31
N ILE A 210 14.56 15.14 16.36
CA ILE A 210 16.04 15.06 16.32
C ILE A 210 16.65 15.67 17.58
N ASN A 211 16.21 16.86 17.97
CA ASN A 211 16.75 17.61 19.11
C ASN A 211 16.45 16.97 20.47
N LEU A 212 15.37 16.19 20.57
CA LEU A 212 14.97 15.48 21.79
C LEU A 212 15.49 14.03 21.83
N SER A 213 16.09 13.56 20.73
CA SER A 213 16.71 12.23 20.60
C SER A 213 18.22 12.33 20.77
N ILE A 214 18.66 12.78 21.95
CA ILE A 214 20.08 12.92 22.35
C ILE A 214 20.39 11.84 23.38
#